data_AF-A0A1M7THQ0-F1
#
_entry.id   AF-A0A1M7THQ0-F1
#
_cell.length_a   1.000
_cell.length_b   1.000
_cell.length_c   1.000
_cell.angle_alpha   90.00
_cell.angle_beta   90.00
_cell.angle_gamma   90.00
#
_symmetry.space_group_name_H-M   'P 1'
#
loop_
_entity.id
_entity.type
_entity.pdbx_description
1 polymer ?
#
loop_
_entity_poly.entity_id
_entity_poly.type
_entity_poly.pdbx_seq_one_letter_code
_entity_poly.pdbx_strand_id
1 'polypeptide(L)'
;MSLFDSYLIVAWSAAGQPGAGADAPTWALHRRKDGLARLESAPTRAEALRALGDLLAQERASGRRVLAGFGFPFGYPRGFAAAAYGASDWMAVWAGLTEALIDTGANHNNRFAIAGELNRRLGLADGPFWGHPPSQRHPGLSQLRPKEAAAFSQLGLEELRLTEAWAAARGARPAPVWQLNGVGSVGGEALTGIPAVARLRDDPRLEGARIWPFETGLTAPDTDAAPIVFAEAALAFVEPAPRPGEPPRAARVRAAASQLAALDAEGRLAPLFAGPEELGEAEREAVAREEGWMLGLEHALSGAVVPGARRLRYERDPAAIYAESFATVRAEARLDHLPEDLRDVAVRLAHACGMADVPNRLAWSDDVVASARKALAAGAPVLCDCEMVAAGVIRSLLPAGVEVLCTLNDPRTPELAQRIGNTRSAAAVELWRERVEGAVVAIGNAPTALFHLLELLDAGWPRPAAILGFPVGFVGAAESKAELAADPRGAPFLTLRGRRGGSAMASAAVNAIAKGLS
;
A
#
# COMPACT_ATOMS: atom_id res chain seq x y z
N MET A 1 -33.88 13.96 18.78
CA MET A 1 -34.56 12.66 18.47
C MET A 1 -33.74 11.97 17.40
N SER A 2 -33.76 10.63 17.32
CA SER A 2 -33.03 9.93 16.24
C SER A 2 -33.71 10.17 14.89
N LEU A 3 -32.91 10.34 13.85
CA LEU A 3 -33.36 10.53 12.47
C LEU A 3 -33.92 9.22 11.88
N PHE A 4 -33.30 8.09 12.20
CA PHE A 4 -33.62 6.78 11.63
C PHE A 4 -33.87 5.73 12.72
N ASP A 5 -34.60 4.70 12.34
CA ASP A 5 -34.92 3.54 13.19
C ASP A 5 -34.06 2.32 12.81
N SER A 6 -33.61 2.26 11.55
CA SER A 6 -32.86 1.16 10.97
C SER A 6 -31.68 1.65 10.11
N TYR A 7 -30.56 0.93 10.19
CA TYR A 7 -29.28 1.28 9.57
C TYR A 7 -28.81 0.05 8.79
N LEU A 8 -28.96 0.11 7.47
CA LEU A 8 -28.55 -0.92 6.53
C LEU A 8 -27.22 -0.52 5.92
N ILE A 9 -26.16 -1.30 6.12
CA ILE A 9 -24.87 -1.05 5.45
C ILE A 9 -24.53 -2.19 4.51
N VAL A 10 -24.18 -1.82 3.27
CA VAL A 10 -23.94 -2.74 2.17
C VAL A 10 -22.51 -2.58 1.65
N ALA A 11 -21.74 -3.66 1.70
CA ALA A 11 -20.53 -3.83 0.89
C ALA A 11 -20.94 -4.49 -0.42
N TRP A 12 -20.96 -3.72 -1.50
CA TRP A 12 -21.29 -4.23 -2.83
C TRP A 12 -20.10 -5.00 -3.43
N SER A 13 -20.33 -5.68 -4.55
CA SER A 13 -19.27 -6.41 -5.25
C SER A 13 -19.38 -6.25 -6.76
N ALA A 14 -18.27 -5.88 -7.38
CA ALA A 14 -18.13 -5.86 -8.83
C ALA A 14 -17.85 -7.24 -9.44
N ALA A 15 -17.62 -8.29 -8.64
CA ALA A 15 -17.13 -9.60 -9.14
C ALA A 15 -17.93 -10.13 -10.33
N GLY A 16 -17.24 -10.60 -11.38
CA GLY A 16 -17.88 -11.08 -12.62
C GLY A 16 -18.37 -12.53 -12.57
N GLN A 17 -18.29 -13.16 -11.40
CA GLN A 17 -18.65 -14.57 -11.16
C GLN A 17 -19.32 -14.67 -9.78
N PRO A 18 -20.21 -15.65 -9.55
CA PRO A 18 -20.78 -15.88 -8.23
C PRO A 18 -19.68 -16.18 -7.22
N GLY A 19 -19.81 -15.69 -5.99
CA GLY A 19 -18.74 -15.76 -5.00
C GLY A 19 -19.23 -15.95 -3.57
N ALA A 20 -18.27 -16.14 -2.67
CA ALA A 20 -18.48 -16.14 -1.22
C ALA A 20 -17.42 -15.23 -0.57
N GLY A 21 -17.68 -14.80 0.67
CA GLY A 21 -16.72 -13.99 1.44
C GLY A 21 -16.40 -12.64 0.78
N ALA A 22 -15.15 -12.44 0.36
CA ALA A 22 -14.67 -11.15 -0.15
C ALA A 22 -15.23 -10.77 -1.53
N ASP A 23 -15.79 -11.70 -2.29
CA ASP A 23 -16.35 -11.45 -3.62
C ASP A 23 -17.87 -11.36 -3.66
N ALA A 24 -18.54 -11.64 -2.53
CA ALA A 24 -20.00 -11.59 -2.40
C ALA A 24 -20.47 -10.22 -1.90
N PRO A 25 -21.54 -9.64 -2.46
CA PRO A 25 -22.27 -8.57 -1.79
C PRO A 25 -22.67 -9.02 -0.38
N THR A 26 -22.37 -8.18 0.62
CA THR A 26 -22.56 -8.48 2.04
C THR A 26 -23.19 -7.28 2.73
N TRP A 27 -24.18 -7.49 3.59
CA TRP A 27 -24.85 -6.39 4.29
C TRP A 27 -25.16 -6.71 5.74
N ALA A 28 -25.30 -5.65 6.54
CA ALA A 28 -25.78 -5.73 7.92
C ALA A 28 -26.94 -4.76 8.12
N LEU A 29 -28.01 -5.23 8.78
CA LEU A 29 -29.09 -4.38 9.26
C LEU A 29 -28.99 -4.27 10.76
N HIS A 30 -28.81 -3.05 11.26
CA HIS A 30 -28.92 -2.73 12.69
C HIS A 30 -30.25 -1.98 12.90
N ARG A 31 -31.07 -2.41 13.86
CA ARG A 31 -32.28 -1.71 14.29
C ARG A 31 -32.04 -1.11 15.65
N ARG A 32 -32.44 0.14 15.86
CA ARG A 32 -32.21 0.86 17.12
C ARG A 32 -32.73 0.10 18.35
N LYS A 33 -33.87 -0.60 18.22
CA LYS A 33 -34.48 -1.36 19.31
C LYS A 33 -33.91 -2.77 19.48
N ASP A 34 -33.47 -3.41 18.40
CA ASP A 34 -33.14 -4.84 18.39
C ASP A 34 -31.63 -5.12 18.29
N GLY A 35 -30.81 -4.10 18.06
CA GLY A 35 -29.39 -4.26 17.76
C GLY A 35 -29.17 -4.80 16.34
N LEU A 36 -28.19 -5.70 16.17
CA LEU A 36 -27.91 -6.35 14.88
C LEU A 36 -29.03 -7.34 14.51
N ALA A 37 -29.89 -6.96 13.56
CA ALA A 37 -31.05 -7.74 13.13
C ALA A 37 -30.74 -8.72 11.98
N ARG A 38 -29.79 -8.37 11.10
CA ARG A 38 -29.35 -9.19 9.96
C ARG A 38 -27.86 -8.99 9.71
N LEU A 39 -27.18 -10.06 9.29
CA LEU A 39 -25.82 -10.04 8.73
C LEU A 39 -25.75 -11.15 7.68
N GLU A 40 -25.82 -10.76 6.41
CA GLU A 40 -26.09 -11.69 5.30
C GLU A 40 -25.18 -11.37 4.10
N SER A 41 -25.05 -12.35 3.21
CA SER A 41 -24.37 -12.21 1.93
C SER A 41 -25.11 -13.01 0.86
N ALA A 42 -25.05 -12.56 -0.39
CA ALA A 42 -25.60 -13.30 -1.52
C ALA A 42 -24.51 -13.69 -2.51
N PRO A 43 -24.63 -14.85 -3.18
CA PRO A 43 -23.65 -15.29 -4.18
C PRO A 43 -23.66 -14.40 -5.43
N THR A 44 -24.77 -13.73 -5.74
CA THR A 44 -24.93 -12.89 -6.93
C THR A 44 -25.48 -11.49 -6.59
N ARG A 45 -25.16 -10.49 -7.42
CA ARG A 45 -25.75 -9.15 -7.30
C ARG A 45 -27.26 -9.14 -7.49
N ALA A 46 -27.79 -9.99 -8.36
CA ALA A 46 -29.23 -10.11 -8.59
C ALA A 46 -29.98 -10.61 -7.35
N GLU A 47 -29.41 -11.59 -6.62
CA GLU A 47 -29.94 -12.04 -5.34
C GLU A 47 -29.79 -10.99 -4.25
N ALA A 48 -28.64 -10.32 -4.17
CA ALA A 48 -28.43 -9.23 -3.23
C ALA A 48 -29.46 -8.11 -3.44
N LEU A 49 -29.66 -7.66 -4.68
CA LEU A 49 -30.59 -6.57 -4.99
C LEU A 49 -32.04 -6.92 -4.58
N ARG A 50 -32.49 -8.15 -4.87
CA ARG A 50 -33.82 -8.62 -4.44
C ARG A 50 -33.93 -8.66 -2.92
N ALA A 51 -32.95 -9.25 -2.23
CA ALA A 51 -32.95 -9.33 -0.77
C ALA A 51 -32.96 -7.96 -0.11
N LEU A 52 -32.17 -7.00 -0.62
CA LEU A 52 -32.13 -5.63 -0.13
C LEU A 52 -33.48 -4.91 -0.37
N GLY A 53 -34.08 -5.05 -1.55
CA GLY A 53 -35.40 -4.48 -1.84
C GLY A 53 -36.50 -5.03 -0.93
N ASP A 54 -36.52 -6.35 -0.71
CA ASP A 54 -37.49 -6.99 0.18
C ASP A 54 -37.28 -6.57 1.64
N LEU A 55 -36.03 -6.44 2.08
CA LEU A 55 -35.69 -5.97 3.42
C LEU A 55 -36.16 -4.52 3.64
N LEU A 56 -35.85 -3.62 2.70
CA LEU A 56 -36.26 -2.21 2.77
C LEU A 56 -37.79 -2.07 2.76
N ALA A 57 -38.48 -2.86 1.94
CA ALA A 57 -39.95 -2.87 1.89
C ALA A 57 -40.56 -3.35 3.22
N GLN A 58 -39.95 -4.35 3.88
CA GLN A 58 -40.37 -4.82 5.20
C GLN A 58 -40.17 -3.75 6.29
N GLU A 59 -39.05 -3.03 6.25
CA GLU A 59 -38.81 -1.92 7.17
C GLU A 59 -39.86 -0.81 6.97
N ARG A 60 -40.16 -0.46 5.72
CA ARG A 60 -41.15 0.55 5.38
C ARG A 60 -42.56 0.15 5.79
N ALA A 61 -42.97 -1.08 5.51
CA ALA A 61 -44.26 -1.64 5.94
C ALA A 61 -44.42 -1.65 7.46
N SER A 62 -43.32 -1.69 8.20
CA SER A 62 -43.31 -1.59 9.67
C SER A 62 -43.24 -0.14 10.18
N GLY A 63 -43.33 0.86 9.31
CA GLY A 63 -43.26 2.28 9.66
C GLY A 63 -41.87 2.76 10.08
N ARG A 64 -40.80 2.00 9.82
CA ARG A 64 -39.43 2.36 10.21
C ARG A 64 -38.77 3.23 9.15
N ARG A 65 -38.04 4.26 9.61
CA ARG A 65 -37.19 5.12 8.77
C ARG A 65 -35.80 4.47 8.63
N VAL A 66 -35.28 4.40 7.41
CA VAL A 66 -34.06 3.64 7.11
C VAL A 66 -32.97 4.53 6.52
N LEU A 67 -31.77 4.45 7.10
CA LEU A 67 -30.54 4.89 6.46
C LEU A 67 -29.86 3.68 5.80
N ALA A 68 -29.71 3.70 4.49
CA ALA A 68 -29.09 2.64 3.70
C ALA A 68 -27.77 3.12 3.07
N GLY A 69 -26.65 2.75 3.69
CA GLY A 69 -25.31 3.16 3.28
C GLY A 69 -24.62 2.12 2.38
N PHE A 70 -24.00 2.57 1.29
CA PHE A 70 -23.29 1.72 0.33
C PHE A 70 -21.81 2.07 0.27
N GLY A 71 -20.94 1.05 0.30
CA GLY A 71 -19.48 1.24 0.35
C GLY A 71 -18.79 1.63 -0.95
N PHE A 72 -19.49 2.26 -1.91
CA PHE A 72 -18.94 2.68 -3.20
C PHE A 72 -19.39 4.11 -3.55
N PRO A 73 -18.63 4.84 -4.40
CA PRO A 73 -18.99 6.17 -4.92
C PRO A 73 -20.34 6.22 -5.66
N PHE A 74 -21.18 7.20 -5.34
CA PHE A 74 -22.40 7.51 -6.07
C PHE A 74 -22.17 8.47 -7.24
N GLY A 75 -21.10 9.26 -7.19
CA GLY A 75 -20.78 10.25 -8.20
C GLY A 75 -19.37 10.12 -8.77
N TYR A 76 -19.06 11.06 -9.66
CA TYR A 76 -17.75 11.21 -10.31
C TYR A 76 -17.28 12.65 -10.14
N PRO A 77 -15.97 12.94 -10.27
CA PRO A 77 -15.45 14.30 -10.21
C PRO A 77 -16.21 15.25 -11.12
N ARG A 78 -16.45 16.48 -10.63
CA ARG A 78 -17.25 17.50 -11.30
C ARG A 78 -16.79 17.71 -12.75
N GLY A 79 -17.76 17.87 -13.65
CA GLY A 79 -17.55 18.00 -15.09
C GLY A 79 -17.58 16.68 -15.85
N PHE A 80 -17.58 15.53 -15.16
CA PHE A 80 -17.68 14.22 -15.82
C PHE A 80 -19.02 14.02 -16.53
N ALA A 81 -20.13 14.41 -15.91
CA ALA A 81 -21.46 14.36 -16.50
C ALA A 81 -21.50 15.17 -17.82
N ALA A 82 -20.85 16.33 -17.83
CA ALA A 82 -20.80 17.18 -19.02
C ALA A 82 -19.94 16.55 -20.10
N ALA A 83 -18.76 16.04 -19.73
CA ALA A 83 -17.82 15.47 -20.66
C ALA A 83 -18.28 14.13 -21.26
N ALA A 84 -18.90 13.25 -20.46
CA ALA A 84 -19.28 11.89 -20.89
C ALA A 84 -20.72 11.77 -21.38
N TYR A 85 -21.63 12.65 -20.93
CA TYR A 85 -23.07 12.58 -21.21
C TYR A 85 -23.68 13.89 -21.71
N GLY A 86 -22.92 14.99 -21.81
CA GLY A 86 -23.44 16.28 -22.26
C GLY A 86 -24.46 16.91 -21.30
N ALA A 87 -24.42 16.54 -20.01
CA ALA A 87 -25.35 16.99 -18.97
C ALA A 87 -24.60 17.64 -17.80
N SER A 88 -25.31 18.33 -16.90
CA SER A 88 -24.68 19.04 -15.76
C SER A 88 -25.05 18.46 -14.39
N ASP A 89 -25.59 17.25 -14.34
CA ASP A 89 -26.00 16.61 -13.09
C ASP A 89 -25.75 15.09 -13.07
N TRP A 90 -25.77 14.56 -11.86
CA TRP A 90 -25.60 13.14 -11.55
C TRP A 90 -26.64 12.22 -12.22
N MET A 91 -27.85 12.73 -12.51
CA MET A 91 -28.98 11.91 -12.95
C MET A 91 -28.75 11.37 -14.36
N ALA A 92 -28.14 12.17 -15.25
CA ALA A 92 -27.73 11.72 -16.57
C ALA A 92 -26.69 10.58 -16.51
N VAL A 93 -25.74 10.67 -15.58
CA VAL A 93 -24.74 9.63 -15.36
C VAL A 93 -25.41 8.35 -14.87
N TRP A 94 -26.27 8.44 -13.85
CA TRP A 94 -26.99 7.29 -13.31
C TRP A 94 -27.89 6.61 -14.35
N ALA A 95 -28.63 7.40 -15.13
CA ALA A 95 -29.48 6.88 -16.21
C ALA A 95 -28.63 6.16 -17.28
N GLY A 96 -27.56 6.81 -17.75
CA GLY A 96 -26.68 6.24 -18.76
C GLY A 96 -25.94 4.97 -18.31
N LEU A 97 -25.51 4.90 -17.04
CA LEU A 97 -24.94 3.68 -16.48
C LEU A 97 -26.00 2.57 -16.33
N THR A 98 -27.22 2.92 -15.93
CA THR A 98 -28.32 1.97 -15.78
C THR A 98 -28.75 1.36 -17.12
N GLU A 99 -28.78 2.18 -18.17
CA GLU A 99 -29.05 1.74 -19.54
C GLU A 99 -27.91 0.86 -20.10
N ALA A 100 -26.65 1.22 -19.85
CA ALA A 100 -25.50 0.50 -20.40
C ALA A 100 -25.17 -0.82 -19.66
N LEU A 101 -25.58 -0.97 -18.39
CA LEU A 101 -25.22 -2.13 -17.59
C LEU A 101 -25.98 -3.39 -18.01
N ILE A 102 -25.23 -4.35 -18.52
CA ILE A 102 -25.63 -5.74 -18.62
C ILE A 102 -25.11 -6.44 -17.37
N ASP A 103 -26.02 -6.93 -16.53
CA ASP A 103 -25.72 -7.69 -15.33
C ASP A 103 -26.66 -8.89 -15.23
N THR A 104 -26.11 -10.10 -15.36
CA THR A 104 -26.92 -11.32 -15.50
C THR A 104 -27.19 -11.98 -14.15
N GLY A 105 -28.21 -12.85 -14.09
CA GLY A 105 -28.47 -13.68 -12.92
C GLY A 105 -27.30 -14.62 -12.54
N ALA A 106 -26.38 -14.88 -13.49
CA ALA A 106 -25.14 -15.63 -13.25
C ALA A 106 -23.97 -14.74 -12.78
N ASN A 107 -24.23 -13.50 -12.36
CA ASN A 107 -23.26 -12.51 -11.88
C ASN A 107 -22.25 -12.01 -12.93
N HIS A 108 -22.44 -12.31 -14.21
CA HIS A 108 -21.63 -11.75 -15.29
C HIS A 108 -22.05 -10.30 -15.56
N ASN A 109 -21.07 -9.40 -15.73
CA ASN A 109 -21.33 -8.00 -16.07
C ASN A 109 -20.35 -7.43 -17.11
N ASN A 110 -20.79 -6.40 -17.83
CA ASN A 110 -20.03 -5.71 -18.88
C ASN A 110 -19.28 -4.45 -18.40
N ARG A 111 -19.00 -4.29 -17.09
CA ARG A 111 -18.44 -3.02 -16.53
C ARG A 111 -17.16 -2.53 -17.20
N PHE A 112 -16.28 -3.44 -17.62
CA PHE A 112 -15.03 -3.06 -18.31
C PHE A 112 -15.29 -2.52 -19.72
N ALA A 113 -16.32 -3.03 -20.42
CA ALA A 113 -16.73 -2.51 -21.71
C ALA A 113 -17.37 -1.12 -21.58
N ILE A 114 -18.17 -0.90 -20.52
CA ILE A 114 -18.73 0.43 -20.19
C ILE A 114 -17.59 1.44 -19.97
N ALA A 115 -16.61 1.09 -19.15
CA ALA A 115 -15.49 1.98 -18.88
C ALA A 115 -14.66 2.30 -20.13
N GLY A 116 -14.39 1.29 -20.98
CA GLY A 116 -13.69 1.51 -22.24
C GLY A 116 -14.46 2.40 -23.22
N GLU A 117 -15.80 2.33 -23.20
CA GLU A 117 -16.65 3.24 -23.97
C GLU A 117 -16.66 4.66 -23.39
N LEU A 118 -16.71 4.80 -22.07
CA LEU A 118 -16.62 6.11 -21.42
C LEU A 118 -15.29 6.81 -21.71
N ASN A 119 -14.17 6.08 -21.64
CA ASN A 119 -12.86 6.59 -22.05
C ASN A 119 -12.87 7.11 -23.50
N ARG A 120 -13.48 6.35 -24.44
CA ARG A 120 -13.63 6.78 -25.84
C ARG A 120 -14.45 8.06 -25.98
N ARG A 121 -15.57 8.18 -25.26
CA ARG A 121 -16.40 9.41 -25.26
C ARG A 121 -15.65 10.62 -24.75
N LEU A 122 -14.80 10.42 -23.76
CA LEU A 122 -13.92 11.44 -23.21
C LEU A 122 -12.73 11.78 -24.13
N GLY A 123 -12.57 11.09 -25.26
CA GLY A 123 -11.51 11.37 -26.23
C GLY A 123 -10.13 10.86 -25.82
N LEU A 124 -10.05 9.95 -24.84
CA LEU A 124 -8.80 9.39 -24.35
C LEU A 124 -8.74 7.88 -24.58
N ALA A 125 -7.71 7.44 -25.29
CA ALA A 125 -7.52 6.02 -25.56
C ALA A 125 -7.21 5.19 -24.29
N ASP A 126 -6.57 5.80 -23.29
CA ASP A 126 -5.98 5.10 -22.13
C ASP A 126 -6.55 5.49 -20.75
N GLY A 127 -7.54 6.38 -20.65
CA GLY A 127 -8.09 6.85 -19.36
C GLY A 127 -9.33 7.74 -19.54
N PRO A 128 -9.94 8.27 -18.46
CA PRO A 128 -9.50 8.24 -17.08
C PRO A 128 -9.76 6.93 -16.37
N PHE A 129 -10.62 6.02 -16.86
CA PHE A 129 -10.84 4.71 -16.23
C PHE A 129 -9.69 3.74 -16.52
N TRP A 130 -9.31 2.90 -15.54
CA TRP A 130 -8.31 1.83 -15.71
C TRP A 130 -8.56 0.63 -14.80
N GLY A 131 -7.80 -0.43 -15.05
CA GLY A 131 -7.72 -1.60 -14.19
C GLY A 131 -8.60 -2.73 -14.68
N HIS A 132 -7.99 -3.80 -15.15
CA HIS A 132 -8.68 -5.05 -15.47
C HIS A 132 -7.73 -6.24 -15.19
N PRO A 133 -8.23 -7.48 -15.13
CA PRO A 133 -7.37 -8.65 -14.97
C PRO A 133 -6.30 -8.75 -16.07
N PRO A 134 -5.04 -9.14 -15.77
CA PRO A 134 -3.96 -9.23 -16.77
C PRO A 134 -4.25 -10.19 -17.92
N SER A 135 -5.10 -11.19 -17.68
CA SER A 135 -5.53 -12.19 -18.67
C SER A 135 -6.58 -11.68 -19.66
N GLN A 136 -7.12 -10.48 -19.45
CA GLN A 136 -8.17 -9.89 -20.27
C GLN A 136 -7.63 -8.69 -21.07
N ARG A 137 -8.30 -8.36 -22.16
CA ARG A 137 -8.06 -7.14 -22.95
C ARG A 137 -9.41 -6.51 -23.25
N HIS A 138 -9.52 -5.20 -23.00
CA HIS A 138 -10.76 -4.44 -23.19
C HIS A 138 -10.44 -3.20 -24.02
N PRO A 139 -11.08 -3.02 -25.20
CA PRO A 139 -10.83 -1.85 -26.05
C PRO A 139 -11.13 -0.53 -25.33
N GLY A 140 -10.17 0.39 -25.33
CA GLY A 140 -10.29 1.71 -24.68
C GLY A 140 -10.10 1.69 -23.16
N LEU A 141 -9.62 0.59 -22.57
CA LEU A 141 -9.38 0.48 -21.14
C LEU A 141 -7.98 -0.04 -20.85
N SER A 142 -7.18 0.77 -20.18
CA SER A 142 -5.82 0.42 -19.78
C SER A 142 -5.80 -0.50 -18.55
N GLN A 143 -4.80 -1.38 -18.47
CA GLN A 143 -4.62 -2.27 -17.31
C GLN A 143 -4.08 -1.51 -16.10
N LEU A 144 -3.15 -0.59 -16.34
CA LEU A 144 -2.44 0.17 -15.32
C LEU A 144 -2.97 1.60 -15.29
N ARG A 145 -2.79 2.26 -14.13
CA ARG A 145 -3.10 3.67 -13.98
C ARG A 145 -2.41 4.47 -15.10
N PRO A 146 -3.12 5.37 -15.80
CA PRO A 146 -2.53 6.23 -16.83
C PRO A 146 -1.33 6.99 -16.23
N LYS A 147 -0.19 6.97 -16.92
CA LYS A 147 1.06 7.59 -16.41
C LYS A 147 1.03 9.11 -16.47
N GLU A 148 0.12 9.69 -17.24
CA GLU A 148 0.01 11.13 -17.41
C GLU A 148 -0.97 11.71 -16.39
N ALA A 149 -0.45 12.49 -15.43
CA ALA A 149 -1.26 13.49 -14.74
C ALA A 149 -1.94 14.47 -15.74
N ALA A 150 -1.39 14.56 -16.97
CA ALA A 150 -1.99 15.28 -18.08
C ALA A 150 -3.32 14.68 -18.58
N ALA A 151 -3.61 13.38 -18.38
CA ALA A 151 -4.88 12.80 -18.83
C ALA A 151 -6.08 13.46 -18.14
N PHE A 152 -6.01 13.66 -16.83
CA PHE A 152 -7.01 14.37 -16.04
C PHE A 152 -7.06 15.86 -16.39
N SER A 153 -5.89 16.50 -16.47
CA SER A 153 -5.79 17.92 -16.82
C SER A 153 -6.29 18.24 -18.23
N GLN A 154 -6.09 17.37 -19.22
CA GLN A 154 -6.58 17.53 -20.60
C GLN A 154 -8.11 17.46 -20.66
N LEU A 155 -8.73 16.66 -19.81
CA LEU A 155 -10.18 16.55 -19.70
C LEU A 155 -10.81 17.67 -18.86
N GLY A 156 -10.02 18.42 -18.10
CA GLY A 156 -10.53 19.31 -17.06
C GLY A 156 -11.23 18.54 -15.93
N LEU A 157 -10.86 17.28 -15.71
CA LEU A 157 -11.39 16.43 -14.63
C LEU A 157 -10.32 16.21 -13.56
N GLU A 158 -10.77 15.96 -12.33
CA GLU A 158 -9.88 15.59 -11.23
C GLU A 158 -9.75 14.07 -11.10
N GLU A 159 -8.62 13.61 -10.57
CA GLU A 159 -8.44 12.18 -10.27
C GLU A 159 -9.27 11.74 -9.05
N LEU A 160 -9.38 12.60 -8.05
CA LEU A 160 -10.15 12.35 -6.82
C LEU A 160 -11.38 13.25 -6.81
N ARG A 161 -12.50 12.75 -6.31
CA ARG A 161 -13.61 13.63 -5.93
C ARG A 161 -13.21 14.43 -4.70
N LEU A 162 -13.95 15.49 -4.41
CA LEU A 162 -13.79 16.34 -3.23
C LEU A 162 -13.77 15.53 -1.94
N THR A 163 -14.61 14.50 -1.80
CA THR A 163 -14.64 13.61 -0.63
C THR A 163 -13.34 12.80 -0.46
N GLU A 164 -12.79 12.24 -1.55
CA GLU A 164 -11.50 11.54 -1.50
C GLU A 164 -10.33 12.51 -1.31
N ALA A 165 -10.33 13.68 -1.99
CA ALA A 165 -9.30 14.69 -1.84
C ALA A 165 -9.25 15.23 -0.40
N TRP A 166 -10.41 15.44 0.23
CA TRP A 166 -10.52 15.85 1.63
C TRP A 166 -9.93 14.81 2.58
N ALA A 167 -10.16 13.51 2.32
CA ALA A 167 -9.54 12.42 3.07
C ALA A 167 -8.02 12.35 2.85
N ALA A 168 -7.58 12.49 1.60
CA ALA A 168 -6.17 12.45 1.23
C ALA A 168 -5.36 13.58 1.89
N ALA A 169 -5.92 14.79 1.94
CA ALA A 169 -5.34 15.93 2.65
C ALA A 169 -5.15 15.67 4.17
N ARG A 170 -5.85 14.68 4.73
CA ARG A 170 -5.76 14.25 6.14
C ARG A 170 -4.95 12.96 6.31
N GLY A 171 -4.20 12.56 5.28
CA GLY A 171 -3.26 11.44 5.29
C GLY A 171 -3.88 10.09 4.95
N ALA A 172 -5.14 10.04 4.52
CA ALA A 172 -5.72 8.84 3.95
C ALA A 172 -5.16 8.56 2.55
N ARG A 173 -5.33 7.33 2.06
CA ARG A 173 -4.97 6.93 0.69
C ARG A 173 -6.20 6.31 -0.02
N PRO A 174 -7.24 7.11 -0.29
CA PRO A 174 -8.43 6.59 -0.96
C PRO A 174 -8.10 6.16 -2.40
N ALA A 175 -8.80 5.13 -2.88
CA ALA A 175 -8.75 4.78 -4.29
C ALA A 175 -9.67 5.72 -5.09
N PRO A 176 -9.26 6.19 -6.27
CA PRO A 176 -10.10 6.98 -7.14
C PRO A 176 -11.26 6.14 -7.71
N VAL A 177 -12.40 6.78 -7.98
CA VAL A 177 -13.56 6.16 -8.64
C VAL A 177 -13.25 5.61 -10.04
N TRP A 178 -12.15 6.05 -10.63
CA TRP A 178 -11.66 5.61 -11.93
C TRP A 178 -11.03 4.20 -11.94
N GLN A 179 -10.59 3.69 -10.78
CA GLN A 179 -9.92 2.39 -10.68
C GLN A 179 -10.94 1.24 -10.57
N LEU A 180 -10.94 0.33 -11.55
CA LEU A 180 -11.95 -0.73 -11.67
C LEU A 180 -11.53 -2.09 -11.12
N ASN A 181 -10.23 -2.31 -10.89
CA ASN A 181 -9.67 -3.57 -10.43
C ASN A 181 -8.40 -3.38 -9.59
N GLY A 182 -8.10 -4.38 -8.76
CA GLY A 182 -6.94 -4.37 -7.86
C GLY A 182 -7.33 -4.02 -6.41
N VAL A 183 -6.33 -3.98 -5.54
CA VAL A 183 -6.56 -3.73 -4.10
C VAL A 183 -7.19 -2.35 -3.90
N GLY A 184 -8.33 -2.32 -3.20
CA GLY A 184 -9.03 -1.09 -2.85
C GLY A 184 -9.83 -0.45 -3.98
N SER A 185 -9.93 -1.07 -5.17
CA SER A 185 -10.67 -0.49 -6.28
C SER A 185 -12.17 -0.36 -5.99
N VAL A 186 -12.72 0.84 -6.18
CA VAL A 186 -14.14 1.13 -5.96
C VAL A 186 -14.90 1.46 -7.26
N GLY A 187 -14.19 1.76 -8.35
CA GLY A 187 -14.82 2.14 -9.62
C GLY A 187 -15.65 1.03 -10.25
N GLY A 188 -15.18 -0.22 -10.16
CA GLY A 188 -15.96 -1.37 -10.63
C GLY A 188 -17.23 -1.57 -9.79
N GLU A 189 -17.16 -1.27 -8.50
CA GLU A 189 -18.31 -1.34 -7.60
C GLU A 189 -19.29 -0.20 -7.93
N ALA A 190 -18.83 1.01 -8.19
CA ALA A 190 -19.67 2.14 -8.65
C ALA A 190 -20.40 1.83 -9.97
N LEU A 191 -19.71 1.31 -10.99
CA LEU A 191 -20.32 0.99 -12.29
C LEU A 191 -21.42 -0.07 -12.23
N THR A 192 -21.40 -0.93 -11.21
CA THR A 192 -22.43 -1.98 -11.01
C THR A 192 -23.42 -1.66 -9.90
N GLY A 193 -23.01 -0.82 -8.95
CA GLY A 193 -23.74 -0.47 -7.75
C GLY A 193 -24.66 0.73 -7.96
N ILE A 194 -24.25 1.74 -8.73
CA ILE A 194 -25.11 2.88 -9.07
C ILE A 194 -26.42 2.40 -9.74
N PRO A 195 -26.40 1.54 -10.78
CA PRO A 195 -27.63 0.99 -11.34
C PRO A 195 -28.46 0.16 -10.35
N ALA A 196 -27.83 -0.49 -9.37
CA ALA A 196 -28.54 -1.23 -8.33
C ALA A 196 -29.28 -0.29 -7.37
N VAL A 197 -28.63 0.80 -6.93
CA VAL A 197 -29.26 1.82 -6.08
C VAL A 197 -30.35 2.58 -6.84
N ALA A 198 -30.15 2.89 -8.12
CA ALA A 198 -31.19 3.47 -8.97
C ALA A 198 -32.45 2.58 -9.00
N ARG A 199 -32.29 1.27 -9.20
CA ARG A 199 -33.42 0.31 -9.17
C ARG A 199 -34.10 0.23 -7.80
N LEU A 200 -33.37 0.38 -6.70
CA LEU A 200 -33.98 0.44 -5.35
C LEU A 200 -34.73 1.76 -5.15
N ARG A 201 -34.15 2.90 -5.54
CA ARG A 201 -34.80 4.22 -5.47
C ARG A 201 -36.12 4.25 -6.25
N ASP A 202 -36.13 3.63 -7.43
CA ASP A 202 -37.29 3.63 -8.32
C ASP A 202 -38.26 2.46 -8.05
N ASP A 203 -38.00 1.61 -7.05
CA ASP A 203 -38.91 0.53 -6.65
C ASP A 203 -40.19 1.13 -6.03
N PRO A 204 -41.39 0.88 -6.59
CA PRO A 204 -42.63 1.44 -6.08
C PRO A 204 -42.94 1.07 -4.62
N ARG A 205 -42.36 -0.03 -4.10
CA ARG A 205 -42.51 -0.45 -2.70
C ARG A 205 -41.74 0.46 -1.74
N LEU A 206 -40.77 1.22 -2.25
CA LEU A 206 -39.88 2.10 -1.51
C LEU A 206 -40.21 3.58 -1.75
N GLU A 207 -41.48 3.89 -1.99
CA GLU A 207 -41.96 5.26 -2.24
C GLU A 207 -41.42 6.25 -1.20
N GLY A 208 -40.90 7.38 -1.69
CA GLY A 208 -40.25 8.40 -0.87
C GLY A 208 -38.77 8.16 -0.62
N ALA A 209 -38.16 7.10 -1.16
CA ALA A 209 -36.71 6.95 -1.12
C ALA A 209 -35.99 8.15 -1.76
N ARG A 210 -34.84 8.54 -1.17
CA ARG A 210 -34.00 9.63 -1.66
C ARG A 210 -32.52 9.25 -1.66
N ILE A 211 -31.76 9.80 -2.60
CA ILE A 211 -30.30 9.75 -2.64
C ILE A 211 -29.74 10.99 -1.97
N TRP A 212 -29.00 10.83 -0.88
CA TRP A 212 -28.21 11.90 -0.29
C TRP A 212 -26.78 11.89 -0.88
N PRO A 213 -26.17 13.06 -1.17
CA PRO A 213 -26.72 14.42 -1.05
C PRO A 213 -27.52 14.90 -2.27
N PHE A 214 -27.62 14.08 -3.31
CA PHE A 214 -28.13 14.49 -4.62
C PHE A 214 -29.58 15.01 -4.66
N GLU A 215 -30.46 14.51 -3.81
CA GLU A 215 -31.88 14.89 -3.76
C GLU A 215 -32.27 15.65 -2.50
N THR A 216 -31.35 15.72 -1.53
CA THR A 216 -31.61 16.30 -0.21
C THR A 216 -30.64 17.44 0.14
N GLY A 217 -29.59 17.63 -0.65
CA GLY A 217 -28.48 18.54 -0.36
C GLY A 217 -27.56 18.00 0.74
N LEU A 218 -26.47 18.73 1.00
CA LEU A 218 -25.63 18.53 2.19
C LEU A 218 -26.33 19.06 3.44
N THR A 219 -27.42 18.42 3.84
CA THR A 219 -28.14 18.67 5.08
C THR A 219 -28.82 17.38 5.56
N ALA A 220 -29.13 17.33 6.85
CA ALA A 220 -29.91 16.23 7.41
C ALA A 220 -31.25 16.13 6.67
N PRO A 221 -31.63 14.93 6.19
CA PRO A 221 -32.89 14.74 5.47
C PRO A 221 -34.08 14.88 6.42
N ASP A 222 -35.19 15.42 5.90
CA ASP A 222 -36.50 15.32 6.53
C ASP A 222 -37.00 13.87 6.36
N THR A 223 -36.90 13.07 7.42
CA THR A 223 -37.20 11.63 7.35
C THR A 223 -38.69 11.30 7.36
N ASP A 224 -39.58 12.29 7.52
CA ASP A 224 -41.01 12.12 7.28
C ASP A 224 -41.31 12.16 5.77
N ALA A 225 -40.62 13.03 5.02
CA ALA A 225 -40.69 13.12 3.56
C ALA A 225 -39.79 12.10 2.85
N ALA A 226 -38.70 11.68 3.49
CA ALA A 226 -37.71 10.74 2.98
C ALA A 226 -37.52 9.56 3.96
N PRO A 227 -38.49 8.61 4.03
CA PRO A 227 -38.42 7.50 4.98
C PRO A 227 -37.29 6.52 4.70
N ILE A 228 -36.70 6.54 3.50
CA ILE A 228 -35.52 5.77 3.14
C ILE A 228 -34.51 6.73 2.52
N VAL A 229 -33.29 6.75 3.05
CA VAL A 229 -32.20 7.58 2.54
C VAL A 229 -31.05 6.67 2.15
N PHE A 230 -30.69 6.69 0.87
CA PHE A 230 -29.51 6.06 0.33
C PHE A 230 -28.33 7.01 0.40
N ALA A 231 -27.20 6.55 0.92
CA ALA A 231 -25.98 7.37 1.06
C ALA A 231 -24.74 6.54 0.73
N GLU A 232 -23.65 7.20 0.31
CA GLU A 232 -22.34 6.57 0.34
C GLU A 232 -21.90 6.41 1.81
N ALA A 233 -21.46 5.21 2.19
CA ALA A 233 -20.90 4.96 3.51
C ALA A 233 -19.36 5.03 3.43
N ALA A 234 -18.73 5.66 4.42
CA ALA A 234 -17.27 5.70 4.60
C ALA A 234 -16.68 4.33 5.02
N LEU A 235 -17.15 3.24 4.41
CA LEU A 235 -16.92 1.86 4.84
C LEU A 235 -15.43 1.51 4.84
N ALA A 236 -14.67 2.00 3.86
CA ALA A 236 -13.22 1.79 3.77
C ALA A 236 -12.44 2.30 5.00
N PHE A 237 -13.02 3.23 5.77
CA PHE A 237 -12.42 3.87 6.95
C PHE A 237 -12.95 3.31 8.27
N VAL A 238 -13.79 2.27 8.23
CA VAL A 238 -14.31 1.60 9.42
C VAL A 238 -13.36 0.48 9.83
N GLU A 239 -12.86 0.57 11.07
CA GLU A 239 -12.07 -0.47 11.72
C GLU A 239 -12.96 -1.34 12.62
N PRO A 240 -13.34 -2.56 12.19
CA PRO A 240 -14.19 -3.41 13.00
C PRO A 240 -13.41 -4.13 14.10
N ALA A 241 -14.01 -4.25 15.29
CA ALA A 241 -13.55 -5.21 16.28
C ALA A 241 -13.77 -6.64 15.74
N PRO A 242 -12.72 -7.47 15.63
CA PRO A 242 -12.82 -8.81 15.05
C PRO A 242 -13.65 -9.74 15.94
N ARG A 243 -14.45 -10.61 15.32
CA ARG A 243 -15.14 -11.72 15.98
C ARG A 243 -14.62 -13.04 15.43
N PRO A 244 -14.43 -14.09 16.26
CA PRO A 244 -13.99 -15.40 15.78
C PRO A 244 -14.89 -15.93 14.66
N GLY A 245 -14.29 -16.34 13.54
CA GLY A 245 -15.01 -16.90 12.40
C GLY A 245 -15.78 -15.91 11.52
N GLU A 246 -15.76 -14.61 11.84
CA GLU A 246 -16.44 -13.59 11.04
C GLU A 246 -15.55 -13.09 9.89
N PRO A 247 -16.00 -13.17 8.61
CA PRO A 247 -15.24 -12.64 7.49
C PRO A 247 -14.99 -11.12 7.62
N PRO A 248 -13.82 -10.59 7.21
CA PRO A 248 -13.48 -9.17 7.35
C PRO A 248 -14.53 -8.21 6.76
N ARG A 249 -15.10 -8.55 5.60
CA ARG A 249 -16.16 -7.76 4.95
C ARG A 249 -17.44 -7.72 5.80
N ALA A 250 -17.85 -8.86 6.38
CA ALA A 250 -19.00 -8.96 7.27
C ALA A 250 -18.80 -8.15 8.57
N ALA A 251 -17.61 -8.28 9.18
CA ALA A 251 -17.25 -7.51 10.36
C ALA A 251 -17.33 -6.00 10.13
N ARG A 252 -16.88 -5.54 8.95
CA ARG A 252 -16.86 -4.13 8.57
C ARG A 252 -18.27 -3.56 8.37
N VAL A 253 -19.16 -4.24 7.63
CA VAL A 253 -20.55 -3.76 7.46
C VAL A 253 -21.32 -3.76 8.79
N ARG A 254 -21.09 -4.77 9.65
CA ARG A 254 -21.67 -4.83 11.00
C ARG A 254 -21.22 -3.66 11.88
N ALA A 255 -19.92 -3.37 11.87
CA ALA A 255 -19.35 -2.28 12.65
C ALA A 255 -19.91 -0.92 12.18
N ALA A 256 -19.94 -0.69 10.87
CA ALA A 256 -20.48 0.53 10.28
C ALA A 256 -21.96 0.74 10.63
N ALA A 257 -22.80 -0.30 10.49
CA ALA A 257 -24.22 -0.21 10.82
C ALA A 257 -24.45 0.12 12.30
N SER A 258 -23.67 -0.51 13.19
CA SER A 258 -23.72 -0.24 14.63
C SER A 258 -23.21 1.16 15.00
N GLN A 259 -22.17 1.65 14.33
CA GLN A 259 -21.62 2.98 14.56
C GLN A 259 -22.60 4.08 14.18
N LEU A 260 -23.25 3.99 13.01
CA LEU A 260 -24.27 4.96 12.62
C LEU A 260 -25.49 4.95 13.54
N ALA A 261 -25.92 3.75 13.97
CA ALA A 261 -26.99 3.61 14.95
C ALA A 261 -26.66 4.29 16.29
N ALA A 262 -25.43 4.13 16.78
CA ALA A 262 -24.95 4.77 18.00
C ALA A 262 -24.88 6.30 17.84
N LEU A 263 -24.31 6.79 16.73
CA LEU A 263 -24.24 8.22 16.43
C LEU A 263 -25.61 8.87 16.40
N ASP A 264 -26.61 8.23 15.81
CA ASP A 264 -27.96 8.80 15.76
C ASP A 264 -28.67 8.76 17.11
N ALA A 265 -28.48 7.68 17.88
CA ALA A 265 -28.97 7.59 19.25
C ALA A 265 -28.40 8.71 20.15
N GLU A 266 -27.15 9.11 19.89
CA GLU A 266 -26.46 10.22 20.55
C GLU A 266 -26.80 11.60 19.95
N GLY A 267 -27.62 11.68 18.89
CA GLY A 267 -27.94 12.93 18.19
C GLY A 267 -26.78 13.51 17.38
N ARG A 268 -25.75 12.71 17.13
CA ARG A 268 -24.50 13.08 16.43
C ARG A 268 -24.49 12.68 14.95
N LEU A 269 -25.50 11.94 14.47
CA LEU A 269 -25.62 11.59 13.05
C LEU A 269 -26.07 12.77 12.19
N ALA A 270 -27.06 13.55 12.64
CA ALA A 270 -27.64 14.64 11.85
C ALA A 270 -26.60 15.65 11.32
N PRO A 271 -25.63 16.13 12.13
CA PRO A 271 -24.59 17.03 11.63
C PRO A 271 -23.70 16.44 10.53
N LEU A 272 -23.54 15.11 10.46
CA LEU A 272 -22.69 14.46 9.45
C LEU A 272 -23.26 14.57 8.03
N PHE A 273 -24.55 14.84 7.88
CA PHE A 273 -25.16 15.08 6.58
C PHE A 273 -24.83 16.47 6.00
N ALA A 274 -24.31 17.39 6.82
CA ALA A 274 -23.93 18.74 6.38
C ALA A 274 -22.56 18.78 5.68
N GLY A 275 -21.80 17.68 5.72
CA GLY A 275 -20.41 17.65 5.29
C GLY A 275 -19.50 18.52 6.15
N PRO A 276 -18.22 18.66 5.77
CA PRO A 276 -17.24 19.48 6.48
C PRO A 276 -17.59 20.97 6.36
N GLU A 277 -17.38 21.74 7.42
CA GLU A 277 -17.56 23.20 7.39
C GLU A 277 -16.60 23.89 6.40
N GLU A 278 -15.44 23.28 6.16
CA GLU A 278 -14.39 23.81 5.30
C GLU A 278 -14.75 23.83 3.80
N LEU A 279 -15.79 23.11 3.38
CA LEU A 279 -16.23 23.14 1.98
C LEU A 279 -16.83 24.50 1.63
N GLY A 280 -16.27 25.15 0.61
CA GLY A 280 -16.81 26.38 0.03
C GLY A 280 -18.14 26.15 -0.69
N GLU A 281 -18.85 27.24 -1.02
CA GLU A 281 -20.16 27.18 -1.67
C GLU A 281 -20.15 26.40 -2.99
N ALA A 282 -19.17 26.66 -3.86
CA ALA A 282 -19.00 25.95 -5.14
C ALA A 282 -18.68 24.45 -4.96
N GLU A 283 -17.94 24.09 -3.91
CA GLU A 283 -17.63 22.69 -3.61
C GLU A 283 -18.86 21.95 -3.09
N ARG A 284 -19.65 22.60 -2.23
CA ARG A 284 -20.94 22.06 -1.76
C ARG A 284 -21.91 21.86 -2.91
N GLU A 285 -21.98 22.81 -3.84
CA GLU A 285 -22.80 22.66 -5.05
C GLU A 285 -22.31 21.50 -5.92
N ALA A 286 -21.00 21.37 -6.15
CA ALA A 286 -20.44 20.24 -6.91
C ALA A 286 -20.75 18.87 -6.26
N VAL A 287 -20.63 18.79 -4.93
CA VAL A 287 -21.00 17.58 -4.16
C VAL A 287 -22.47 17.23 -4.33
N ALA A 288 -23.37 18.21 -4.23
CA ALA A 288 -24.81 17.98 -4.34
C ALA A 288 -25.28 17.75 -5.78
N ARG A 289 -24.57 18.27 -6.80
CA ARG A 289 -24.97 18.13 -8.20
C ARG A 289 -24.38 16.90 -8.89
N GLU A 290 -23.19 16.45 -8.48
CA GLU A 290 -22.44 15.49 -9.30
C GLU A 290 -21.55 14.53 -8.51
N GLU A 291 -20.80 15.02 -7.53
CA GLU A 291 -19.72 14.21 -6.95
C GLU A 291 -20.16 13.26 -5.84
N GLY A 292 -21.12 13.66 -5.00
CA GLY A 292 -21.49 12.92 -3.79
C GLY A 292 -20.50 13.10 -2.62
N TRP A 293 -20.85 12.56 -1.46
CA TRP A 293 -20.02 12.61 -0.25
C TRP A 293 -20.14 11.31 0.55
N MET A 294 -19.05 10.87 1.19
CA MET A 294 -19.07 9.70 2.07
C MET A 294 -19.61 10.09 3.45
N LEU A 295 -20.81 9.63 3.80
CA LEU A 295 -21.44 9.94 5.09
C LEU A 295 -20.57 9.44 6.25
N GLY A 296 -20.24 10.34 7.16
CA GLY A 296 -19.46 10.04 8.36
C GLY A 296 -17.95 9.89 8.12
N LEU A 297 -17.44 10.29 6.95
CA LEU A 297 -16.01 10.34 6.66
C LEU A 297 -15.25 11.18 7.70
N GLU A 298 -15.81 12.31 8.08
CA GLU A 298 -15.26 13.23 9.06
C GLU A 298 -15.18 12.55 10.42
N HIS A 299 -16.21 11.79 10.81
CA HIS A 299 -16.18 11.00 12.04
C HIS A 299 -15.13 9.89 11.99
N ALA A 300 -15.05 9.17 10.87
CA ALA A 300 -14.11 8.08 10.68
C ALA A 300 -12.64 8.57 10.69
N LEU A 301 -12.35 9.72 10.08
CA LEU A 301 -11.01 10.29 10.00
C LEU A 301 -10.63 11.19 11.19
N SER A 302 -11.61 11.84 11.83
CA SER A 302 -11.37 12.68 13.01
C SER A 302 -10.88 11.85 14.19
N GLY A 303 -11.20 10.54 14.22
CA GLY A 303 -10.80 9.67 15.30
C GLY A 303 -11.22 10.30 16.62
N ALA A 304 -12.49 10.17 16.98
CA ALA A 304 -12.85 10.21 18.40
C ALA A 304 -11.81 9.36 19.12
N VAL A 305 -10.95 10.06 19.87
CA VAL A 305 -9.84 9.52 20.62
C VAL A 305 -10.38 8.31 21.35
N VAL A 306 -9.93 7.10 20.98
CA VAL A 306 -10.04 5.96 21.90
C VAL A 306 -9.37 6.47 23.18
N PRO A 307 -10.07 6.60 24.32
CA PRO A 307 -9.40 6.95 25.56
C PRO A 307 -8.37 5.85 25.83
N GLY A 308 -7.10 6.13 25.53
CA GLY A 308 -5.98 5.20 25.69
C GLY A 308 -5.08 4.94 24.48
N ALA A 309 -5.47 5.24 23.23
CA ALA A 309 -4.59 5.03 22.07
C ALA A 309 -3.86 6.32 21.68
N ARG A 310 -2.68 6.56 22.25
CA ARG A 310 -1.82 7.70 21.91
C ARG A 310 -1.35 7.61 20.45
N ARG A 311 -1.84 8.48 19.56
CA ARG A 311 -1.27 8.66 18.22
C ARG A 311 0.15 9.21 18.37
N LEU A 312 1.15 8.38 18.09
CA LEU A 312 2.56 8.78 18.16
C LEU A 312 2.86 9.73 17.00
N ARG A 313 3.48 10.88 17.32
CA ARG A 313 4.05 11.80 16.33
C ARG A 313 5.42 11.26 15.92
N TYR A 314 5.59 10.93 14.64
CA TYR A 314 6.85 10.50 14.03
C TYR A 314 6.87 10.93 12.55
N GLU A 315 8.05 11.15 12.00
CA GLU A 315 8.25 11.46 10.57
C GLU A 315 7.83 10.26 9.70
N ARG A 316 7.15 10.52 8.59
CA ARG A 316 6.57 9.51 7.70
C ARG A 316 7.03 9.62 6.26
N ASP A 317 7.73 10.69 5.88
CA ASP A 317 8.38 10.82 4.58
C ASP A 317 9.73 10.08 4.58
N PRO A 318 9.88 8.98 3.82
CA PRO A 318 11.14 8.25 3.75
C PRO A 318 12.32 9.10 3.29
N ALA A 319 12.10 10.06 2.37
CA ALA A 319 13.17 10.91 1.86
C ALA A 319 13.66 11.87 2.98
N ALA A 320 12.72 12.46 3.73
CA ALA A 320 13.03 13.28 4.90
C ALA A 320 13.79 12.47 5.97
N ILE A 321 13.35 11.24 6.27
CA ILE A 321 14.03 10.35 7.24
C ILE A 321 15.48 10.08 6.84
N TYR A 322 15.73 9.75 5.57
CA TYR A 322 17.10 9.52 5.08
C TYR A 322 17.96 10.79 5.14
N ALA A 323 17.41 11.93 4.70
CA ALA A 323 18.12 13.21 4.71
C ALA A 323 18.48 13.63 6.14
N GLU A 324 17.51 13.60 7.05
CA GLU A 324 17.70 13.92 8.46
C GLU A 324 18.68 12.95 9.12
N SER A 325 18.53 11.64 8.91
CA SER A 325 19.44 10.64 9.50
C SER A 325 20.89 10.84 9.05
N PHE A 326 21.15 11.09 7.76
CA PHE A 326 22.52 11.35 7.29
C PHE A 326 23.06 12.71 7.75
N ALA A 327 22.21 13.74 7.87
CA ALA A 327 22.60 15.01 8.45
C ALA A 327 23.02 14.86 9.91
N THR A 328 22.23 14.14 10.71
CA THR A 328 22.54 13.83 12.12
C THR A 328 23.84 13.05 12.25
N VAL A 329 24.05 12.01 11.44
CA VAL A 329 25.31 11.24 11.47
C VAL A 329 26.51 12.14 11.14
N ARG A 330 26.42 13.04 10.16
CA ARG A 330 27.52 13.96 9.83
C ARG A 330 27.80 14.99 10.93
N ALA A 331 26.78 15.36 11.70
CA ALA A 331 26.92 16.27 12.82
C ALA A 331 27.53 15.59 14.06
N GLU A 332 27.20 14.33 14.31
CA GLU A 332 27.61 13.61 15.53
C GLU A 332 28.89 12.79 15.35
N ALA A 333 29.12 12.23 14.17
CA ALA A 333 30.26 11.35 13.93
C ALA A 333 31.54 12.14 13.63
N ARG A 334 32.66 11.66 14.19
CA ARG A 334 33.99 12.19 13.85
C ARG A 334 34.46 11.56 12.53
N LEU A 335 34.58 12.38 11.48
CA LEU A 335 34.87 11.95 10.10
C LEU A 335 36.12 12.61 9.49
N ASP A 336 36.71 13.59 10.18
CA ASP A 336 37.85 14.39 9.73
C ASP A 336 39.13 13.56 9.53
N HIS A 337 39.31 12.50 10.33
CA HIS A 337 40.43 11.57 10.20
C HIS A 337 40.30 10.58 9.02
N LEU A 338 39.16 10.55 8.34
CA LEU A 338 38.91 9.64 7.22
C LEU A 338 39.22 10.32 5.87
N PRO A 339 39.78 9.55 4.91
CA PRO A 339 39.86 9.94 3.51
C PRO A 339 38.49 10.32 2.95
N GLU A 340 38.46 11.25 1.99
CA GLU A 340 37.21 11.82 1.45
C GLU A 340 36.27 10.76 0.87
N ASP A 341 36.81 9.82 0.11
CA ASP A 341 36.07 8.72 -0.51
C ASP A 341 35.51 7.71 0.51
N LEU A 342 36.13 7.60 1.69
CA LEU A 342 35.69 6.74 2.78
C LEU A 342 34.63 7.39 3.67
N ARG A 343 34.49 8.73 3.66
CA ARG A 343 33.52 9.44 4.51
C ARG A 343 32.07 9.04 4.23
N ASP A 344 31.69 8.93 2.96
CA ASP A 344 30.33 8.52 2.58
C ASP A 344 30.03 7.07 2.98
N VAL A 345 31.04 6.19 2.91
CA VAL A 345 30.95 4.81 3.40
C VAL A 345 30.74 4.80 4.91
N ALA A 346 31.53 5.58 5.66
CA ALA A 346 31.44 5.68 7.12
C ALA A 346 30.10 6.23 7.59
N VAL A 347 29.54 7.24 6.91
CA VAL A 347 28.20 7.77 7.18
C VAL A 347 27.14 6.69 7.01
N ARG A 348 27.22 5.92 5.92
CA ARG A 348 26.24 4.85 5.65
C ARG A 348 26.36 3.69 6.64
N LEU A 349 27.57 3.36 7.08
CA LEU A 349 27.81 2.36 8.13
C LEU A 349 27.18 2.79 9.47
N ALA A 350 27.40 4.03 9.89
CA ALA A 350 26.80 4.58 11.12
C ALA A 350 25.26 4.61 11.04
N HIS A 351 24.70 5.01 9.89
CA HIS A 351 23.26 4.96 9.64
C HIS A 351 22.68 3.53 9.76
N ALA A 352 23.34 2.53 9.15
CA ALA A 352 22.87 1.15 9.15
C ALA A 352 22.82 0.50 10.55
N CYS A 353 23.55 1.04 11.52
CA CYS A 353 23.65 0.46 12.86
C CYS A 353 23.24 1.40 14.00
N GLY A 354 22.91 2.66 13.70
CA GLY A 354 22.52 3.67 14.69
C GLY A 354 23.63 4.07 15.66
N MET A 355 24.91 3.93 15.28
CA MET A 355 26.06 4.19 16.17
C MET A 355 27.05 5.18 15.52
N ALA A 356 27.04 6.44 15.97
CA ALA A 356 27.91 7.51 15.46
C ALA A 356 29.41 7.33 15.78
N ASP A 357 29.76 6.44 16.72
CA ASP A 357 31.15 6.15 17.10
C ASP A 357 31.83 5.10 16.21
N VAL A 358 31.09 4.43 15.32
CA VAL A 358 31.61 3.39 14.40
C VAL A 358 32.77 3.89 13.52
N PRO A 359 32.73 5.10 12.93
CA PRO A 359 33.83 5.63 12.12
C PRO A 359 35.20 5.67 12.82
N ASN A 360 35.23 5.80 14.16
CA ASN A 360 36.47 5.82 14.93
C ASN A 360 37.18 4.46 15.02
N ARG A 361 36.48 3.39 14.66
CA ARG A 361 36.96 2.01 14.80
C ARG A 361 37.31 1.39 13.46
N LEU A 362 37.14 2.11 12.35
CA LEU A 362 37.45 1.63 11.02
C LEU A 362 38.96 1.39 10.88
N ALA A 363 39.31 0.35 10.13
CA ALA A 363 40.64 0.11 9.61
C ALA A 363 40.50 -0.24 8.12
N TRP A 364 41.39 0.31 7.29
CA TRP A 364 41.22 0.24 5.83
C TRP A 364 42.57 0.24 5.11
N SER A 365 42.54 -0.18 3.84
CA SER A 365 43.58 0.13 2.84
C SER A 365 43.21 1.41 2.10
N ASP A 366 44.18 2.27 1.78
CA ASP A 366 43.93 3.58 1.17
C ASP A 366 43.22 3.51 -0.19
N ASP A 367 43.34 2.38 -0.89
CA ASP A 367 42.76 2.15 -2.22
C ASP A 367 41.46 1.31 -2.19
N VAL A 368 40.94 0.93 -1.02
CA VAL A 368 39.81 -0.02 -0.93
C VAL A 368 38.56 0.47 -1.65
N VAL A 369 38.20 1.74 -1.49
CA VAL A 369 36.99 2.31 -2.11
C VAL A 369 37.16 2.36 -3.63
N ALA A 370 38.30 2.85 -4.10
CA ALA A 370 38.62 2.92 -5.52
C ALA A 370 38.67 1.54 -6.18
N SER A 371 39.33 0.57 -5.53
CA SER A 371 39.46 -0.82 -6.01
C SER A 371 38.10 -1.52 -6.10
N ALA A 372 37.32 -1.48 -5.02
CA ALA A 372 35.99 -2.09 -4.98
C ALA A 372 35.04 -1.46 -6.01
N ARG A 373 35.04 -0.12 -6.12
CA ARG A 373 34.22 0.61 -7.09
C ARG A 373 34.59 0.25 -8.53
N LYS A 374 35.88 0.19 -8.84
CA LYS A 374 36.37 -0.21 -10.17
C LYS A 374 35.95 -1.64 -10.52
N ALA A 375 36.04 -2.57 -9.56
CA ALA A 375 35.62 -3.96 -9.75
C ALA A 375 34.12 -4.06 -10.04
N LEU A 376 33.27 -3.40 -9.24
CA LEU A 376 31.82 -3.39 -9.46
C LEU A 376 31.45 -2.77 -10.81
N ALA A 377 32.09 -1.65 -11.19
CA ALA A 377 31.88 -1.02 -12.48
C ALA A 377 32.30 -1.93 -13.66
N ALA A 378 33.27 -2.82 -13.46
CA ALA A 378 33.69 -3.83 -14.43
C ALA A 378 32.82 -5.10 -14.43
N GLY A 379 31.77 -5.16 -13.61
CA GLY A 379 30.87 -6.32 -13.54
C GLY A 379 31.28 -7.40 -12.55
N ALA A 380 32.27 -7.16 -11.69
CA ALA A 380 32.72 -8.14 -10.71
C ALA A 380 31.60 -8.50 -9.71
N PRO A 381 31.48 -9.79 -9.29
CA PRO A 381 30.43 -10.21 -8.38
C PRO A 381 30.70 -9.74 -6.94
N VAL A 382 29.62 -9.65 -6.16
CA VAL A 382 29.69 -9.49 -4.70
C VAL A 382 29.52 -10.86 -4.03
N LEU A 383 30.53 -11.33 -3.31
CA LEU A 383 30.51 -12.62 -2.61
C LEU A 383 30.18 -12.41 -1.13
N CYS A 384 29.10 -13.02 -0.66
CA CYS A 384 28.55 -12.81 0.67
C CYS A 384 28.66 -14.07 1.55
N ASP A 385 29.09 -13.90 2.80
CA ASP A 385 29.21 -15.01 3.76
C ASP A 385 27.87 -15.56 4.26
N CYS A 386 26.81 -14.75 4.20
CA CYS A 386 25.47 -15.13 4.63
C CYS A 386 24.36 -14.39 3.86
N GLU A 387 23.15 -14.97 3.90
CA GLU A 387 21.98 -14.46 3.18
C GLU A 387 21.59 -13.03 3.61
N MET A 388 21.80 -12.68 4.88
CA MET A 388 21.47 -11.33 5.37
C MET A 388 22.36 -10.26 4.74
N VAL A 389 23.62 -10.56 4.40
CA VAL A 389 24.47 -9.62 3.67
C VAL A 389 23.93 -9.49 2.25
N ALA A 390 23.69 -10.62 1.57
CA ALA A 390 23.21 -10.64 0.19
C ALA A 390 21.85 -9.93 0.01
N ALA A 391 20.93 -10.11 0.96
CA ALA A 391 19.63 -9.46 0.97
C ALA A 391 19.70 -7.95 1.28
N GLY A 392 20.72 -7.50 2.02
CA GLY A 392 20.95 -6.09 2.33
C GLY A 392 21.57 -5.28 1.18
N VAL A 393 22.12 -5.94 0.16
CA VAL A 393 22.68 -5.26 -1.03
C VAL A 393 21.54 -4.78 -1.93
N ILE A 394 21.49 -3.47 -2.16
CA ILE A 394 20.47 -2.79 -2.97
C ILE A 394 20.80 -3.00 -4.44
N ARG A 395 20.06 -3.90 -5.09
CA ARG A 395 20.30 -4.29 -6.50
C ARG A 395 20.22 -3.13 -7.48
N SER A 396 19.36 -2.14 -7.22
CA SER A 396 19.22 -0.95 -8.07
C SER A 396 20.40 0.02 -8.02
N LEU A 397 21.35 -0.15 -7.08
CA LEU A 397 22.59 0.64 -7.04
C LEU A 397 23.74 -0.05 -7.80
N LEU A 398 23.58 -1.31 -8.17
CA LEU A 398 24.60 -2.06 -8.89
C LEU A 398 24.43 -1.90 -10.41
N PRO A 399 25.52 -1.88 -11.19
CA PRO A 399 25.46 -2.04 -12.64
C PRO A 399 24.71 -3.31 -13.05
N ALA A 400 24.06 -3.26 -14.21
CA ALA A 400 23.38 -4.42 -14.77
C ALA A 400 24.34 -5.61 -14.95
N GLY A 401 23.96 -6.79 -14.44
CA GLY A 401 24.75 -8.01 -14.56
C GLY A 401 25.70 -8.31 -13.39
N VAL A 402 25.90 -7.38 -12.45
CA VAL A 402 26.64 -7.67 -11.21
C VAL A 402 25.84 -8.65 -10.35
N GLU A 403 26.38 -9.85 -10.17
CA GLU A 403 25.80 -10.87 -9.31
C GLU A 403 26.10 -10.58 -7.82
N VAL A 404 25.19 -10.96 -6.93
CA VAL A 404 25.46 -11.02 -5.48
C VAL A 404 25.15 -12.45 -5.06
N LEU A 405 26.19 -13.16 -4.64
CA LEU A 405 26.19 -14.61 -4.44
C LEU A 405 26.40 -14.94 -2.97
N CYS A 406 25.64 -15.90 -2.45
CA CYS A 406 25.82 -16.49 -1.14
C CYS A 406 25.75 -18.02 -1.29
N THR A 407 26.81 -18.72 -0.91
CA THR A 407 26.94 -20.18 -1.05
C THR A 407 26.70 -20.91 0.28
N LEU A 408 26.27 -20.20 1.33
CA LEU A 408 26.02 -20.77 2.66
C LEU A 408 25.00 -21.93 2.62
N ASN A 409 23.99 -21.82 1.76
CA ASN A 409 22.93 -22.81 1.57
C ASN A 409 23.13 -23.68 0.33
N ASP A 410 24.30 -23.63 -0.33
CA ASP A 410 24.62 -24.55 -1.42
C ASP A 410 24.54 -26.00 -0.88
N PRO A 411 23.90 -26.94 -1.60
CA PRO A 411 23.77 -28.33 -1.17
C PRO A 411 25.10 -29.01 -0.84
N ARG A 412 26.22 -28.54 -1.39
CA ARG A 412 27.58 -29.07 -1.15
C ARG A 412 28.21 -28.57 0.15
N THR A 413 27.73 -27.46 0.70
CA THR A 413 28.34 -26.80 1.87
C THR A 413 28.35 -27.65 3.15
N PRO A 414 27.27 -28.37 3.54
CA PRO A 414 27.29 -29.20 4.73
C PRO A 414 28.32 -30.33 4.69
N GLU A 415 28.45 -31.03 3.55
CA GLU A 415 29.43 -32.10 3.36
C GLU A 415 30.86 -31.54 3.37
N LEU A 416 31.08 -30.41 2.70
CA LEU A 416 32.38 -29.74 2.66
C LEU A 416 32.82 -29.28 4.05
N ALA A 417 31.91 -28.75 4.88
CA ALA A 417 32.17 -28.38 6.27
C ALA A 417 32.63 -29.57 7.11
N GLN A 418 31.99 -30.72 6.96
CA GLN A 418 32.42 -31.96 7.62
C GLN A 418 33.80 -32.40 7.15
N ARG A 419 34.05 -32.36 5.83
CA ARG A 419 35.31 -32.81 5.23
C ARG A 419 36.52 -31.98 5.67
N ILE A 420 36.37 -30.65 5.76
CA ILE A 420 37.46 -29.75 6.17
C ILE A 420 37.51 -29.52 7.69
N GLY A 421 36.56 -30.08 8.46
CA GLY A 421 36.51 -29.91 9.91
C GLY A 421 36.25 -28.46 10.35
N ASN A 422 35.47 -27.70 9.58
CA ASN A 422 35.22 -26.27 9.84
C ASN A 422 33.71 -25.95 9.78
N THR A 423 33.34 -24.71 10.10
CA THR A 423 31.95 -24.23 10.04
C THR A 423 31.41 -24.21 8.62
N ARG A 424 30.06 -24.25 8.47
CA ARG A 424 29.41 -24.07 7.15
C ARG A 424 29.79 -22.76 6.47
N SER A 425 29.92 -21.67 7.22
CA SER A 425 30.32 -20.38 6.64
C SER A 425 31.75 -20.37 6.12
N ALA A 426 32.69 -21.01 6.81
CA ALA A 426 34.06 -21.21 6.30
C ALA A 426 34.07 -22.11 5.07
N ALA A 427 33.38 -23.25 5.14
CA ALA A 427 33.26 -24.17 4.00
C ALA A 427 32.61 -23.53 2.77
N ALA A 428 31.65 -22.63 2.94
CA ALA A 428 31.02 -21.94 1.82
C ALA A 428 32.01 -21.08 1.00
N VAL A 429 33.11 -20.61 1.62
CA VAL A 429 34.18 -19.84 0.95
C VAL A 429 34.91 -20.68 -0.10
N GLU A 430 35.06 -21.99 0.13
CA GLU A 430 35.67 -22.92 -0.84
C GLU A 430 34.92 -22.93 -2.19
N LEU A 431 33.61 -22.67 -2.15
CA LEU A 431 32.76 -22.60 -3.35
C LEU A 431 32.92 -21.28 -4.12
N TRP A 432 33.70 -20.32 -3.61
CA TRP A 432 34.00 -19.06 -4.28
C TRP A 432 35.22 -19.14 -5.21
N ARG A 433 35.97 -20.25 -5.22
CA ARG A 433 37.29 -20.35 -5.87
C ARG A 433 37.33 -19.81 -7.30
N GLU A 434 36.33 -20.17 -8.11
CA GLU A 434 36.25 -19.79 -9.53
C GLU A 434 35.75 -18.35 -9.75
N ARG A 435 35.29 -17.68 -8.69
CA ARG A 435 34.61 -16.38 -8.74
C ARG A 435 35.30 -15.30 -7.90
N VAL A 436 36.24 -15.66 -7.04
CA VAL A 436 36.85 -14.75 -6.06
C VAL A 436 37.87 -13.80 -6.67
N GLU A 437 38.51 -14.16 -7.79
CA GLU A 437 39.46 -13.29 -8.46
C GLU A 437 38.81 -11.98 -8.89
N GLY A 438 39.30 -10.86 -8.37
CA GLY A 438 38.74 -9.53 -8.66
C GLY A 438 37.34 -9.25 -8.08
N ALA A 439 36.76 -10.16 -7.29
CA ALA A 439 35.44 -9.96 -6.68
C ALA A 439 35.48 -8.94 -5.53
N VAL A 440 34.30 -8.42 -5.16
CA VAL A 440 34.11 -7.71 -3.89
C VAL A 440 33.56 -8.70 -2.87
N VAL A 441 34.37 -9.04 -1.87
CA VAL A 441 33.98 -9.96 -0.80
C VAL A 441 33.36 -9.17 0.35
N ALA A 442 32.19 -9.60 0.84
CA ALA A 442 31.48 -8.98 1.95
C ALA A 442 31.16 -10.04 3.03
N ILE A 443 31.88 -9.95 4.16
CA ILE A 443 31.72 -10.87 5.28
C ILE A 443 31.10 -10.10 6.44
N GLY A 444 29.82 -10.35 6.74
CA GLY A 444 29.06 -9.62 7.75
C GLY A 444 28.75 -10.40 9.01
N ASN A 445 28.91 -11.73 9.01
CA ASN A 445 28.50 -12.58 10.11
C ASN A 445 29.67 -13.39 10.68
N ALA A 446 30.28 -14.25 9.87
CA ALA A 446 31.08 -15.36 10.36
C ALA A 446 32.59 -15.03 10.41
N PRO A 447 33.20 -14.95 11.61
CA PRO A 447 34.65 -14.78 11.73
C PRO A 447 35.44 -15.92 11.10
N THR A 448 34.90 -17.14 11.18
CA THR A 448 35.50 -18.33 10.57
C THR A 448 35.54 -18.26 9.04
N ALA A 449 34.58 -17.59 8.39
CA ALA A 449 34.65 -17.34 6.96
C ALA A 449 35.80 -16.38 6.61
N LEU A 450 36.03 -15.36 7.44
CA LEU A 450 37.14 -14.43 7.24
C LEU A 450 38.50 -15.12 7.48
N PHE A 451 38.67 -15.85 8.58
CA PHE A 451 39.90 -16.61 8.82
C PHE A 451 40.17 -17.61 7.69
N HIS A 452 39.19 -18.41 7.31
CA HIS A 452 39.34 -19.41 6.25
C HIS A 452 39.70 -18.75 4.90
N LEU A 453 39.08 -17.61 4.56
CA LEU A 453 39.47 -16.87 3.37
C LEU A 453 40.96 -16.44 3.42
N LEU A 454 41.44 -15.94 4.55
CA LEU A 454 42.85 -15.54 4.70
C LEU A 454 43.79 -16.74 4.58
N GLU A 455 43.46 -17.89 5.19
CA GLU A 455 44.22 -19.14 5.05
C GLU A 455 44.29 -19.61 3.59
N LEU A 456 43.18 -19.48 2.85
CA LEU A 456 43.14 -19.83 1.43
C LEU A 456 43.98 -18.87 0.58
N LEU A 457 44.00 -17.57 0.90
CA LEU A 457 44.87 -16.59 0.26
C LEU A 457 46.35 -16.89 0.53
N ASP A 458 46.69 -17.28 1.76
CA ASP A 458 48.04 -17.75 2.13
C ASP A 458 48.44 -18.99 1.32
N ALA A 459 47.47 -19.86 1.02
CA ALA A 459 47.63 -21.04 0.15
C ALA A 459 47.67 -20.71 -1.36
N GLY A 460 47.69 -19.44 -1.74
CA GLY A 460 47.82 -19.00 -3.14
C GLY A 460 46.50 -18.93 -3.90
N TRP A 461 45.37 -18.78 -3.22
CA TRP A 461 44.09 -18.52 -3.89
C TRP A 461 44.10 -17.22 -4.69
N PRO A 462 43.26 -17.12 -5.75
CA PRO A 462 43.06 -15.87 -6.46
C PRO A 462 42.57 -14.77 -5.50
N ARG A 463 43.05 -13.54 -5.71
CA ARG A 463 42.79 -12.43 -4.80
C ARG A 463 41.50 -11.68 -5.17
N PRO A 464 40.65 -11.33 -4.20
CA PRO A 464 39.55 -10.41 -4.44
C PRO A 464 40.06 -8.99 -4.68
N ALA A 465 39.25 -8.18 -5.37
CA ALA A 465 39.54 -6.75 -5.56
C ALA A 465 39.37 -5.96 -4.25
N ALA A 466 38.48 -6.41 -3.36
CA ALA A 466 38.35 -5.87 -2.02
C ALA A 466 37.72 -6.86 -1.03
N ILE A 467 38.09 -6.75 0.25
CA ILE A 467 37.49 -7.48 1.37
C ILE A 467 36.81 -6.48 2.33
N LEU A 468 35.49 -6.53 2.38
CA LEU A 468 34.64 -5.80 3.33
C LEU A 468 34.38 -6.70 4.54
N GLY A 469 35.33 -6.72 5.47
CA GLY A 469 35.36 -7.62 6.62
C GLY A 469 34.65 -7.04 7.84
N PHE A 470 33.36 -7.30 8.01
CA PHE A 470 32.56 -6.86 9.16
C PHE A 470 31.94 -8.02 9.98
N PRO A 471 32.58 -9.19 10.18
CA PRO A 471 32.00 -10.20 11.07
C PRO A 471 31.76 -9.62 12.48
N VAL A 472 30.64 -10.01 13.07
CA VAL A 472 30.20 -9.60 14.41
C VAL A 472 30.28 -10.79 15.35
N GLY A 473 30.69 -10.55 16.60
CA GLY A 473 30.65 -11.64 17.58
C GLY A 473 31.55 -11.43 18.77
N PHE A 474 31.39 -12.30 19.75
CA PHE A 474 32.18 -12.34 20.97
C PHE A 474 33.41 -13.24 20.87
N VAL A 475 33.42 -14.16 19.91
CA VAL A 475 34.48 -15.16 19.70
C VAL A 475 34.98 -15.04 18.27
N GLY A 476 36.30 -14.81 18.09
CA GLY A 476 36.97 -14.79 16.79
C GLY A 476 36.73 -13.54 15.94
N ALA A 477 35.68 -12.75 16.19
CA ALA A 477 35.35 -11.59 15.37
C ALA A 477 36.41 -10.48 15.47
N ALA A 478 36.87 -10.16 16.68
CA ALA A 478 37.88 -9.13 16.87
C ALA A 478 39.22 -9.56 16.28
N GLU A 479 39.55 -10.83 16.48
CA GLU A 479 40.79 -11.48 16.07
C GLU A 479 40.87 -11.61 14.55
N SER A 480 39.84 -12.12 13.88
CA SER A 480 39.80 -12.26 12.40
C SER A 480 39.94 -10.92 11.67
N LYS A 481 39.33 -9.85 12.21
CA LYS A 481 39.44 -8.51 11.63
C LYS A 481 40.77 -7.85 11.93
N ALA A 482 41.35 -8.11 13.11
CA ALA A 482 42.70 -7.67 13.42
C ALA A 482 43.72 -8.36 12.52
N GLU A 483 43.54 -9.65 12.25
CA GLU A 483 44.36 -10.44 11.33
C GLU A 483 44.28 -9.88 9.90
N LEU A 484 43.07 -9.64 9.38
CA LEU A 484 42.86 -8.96 8.09
C LEU A 484 43.56 -7.59 8.03
N ALA A 485 43.47 -6.81 9.12
CA ALA A 485 44.03 -5.47 9.16
C ALA A 485 45.56 -5.45 9.31
N ALA A 486 46.15 -6.48 9.91
CA ALA A 486 47.59 -6.62 10.07
C ALA A 486 48.25 -7.10 8.77
N ASP A 487 47.65 -8.08 8.11
CA ASP A 487 48.11 -8.59 6.81
C ASP A 487 46.89 -8.94 5.93
N PRO A 488 46.57 -8.12 4.92
CA PRO A 488 45.44 -8.38 4.05
C PRO A 488 45.78 -9.27 2.84
N ARG A 489 46.98 -9.87 2.80
CA ARG A 489 47.45 -10.78 1.73
C ARG A 489 47.41 -10.14 0.34
N GLY A 490 47.56 -8.81 0.29
CA GLY A 490 47.53 -8.02 -0.94
C GLY A 490 46.13 -7.72 -1.50
N ALA A 491 45.05 -8.01 -0.76
CA ALA A 491 43.70 -7.61 -1.12
C ALA A 491 43.29 -6.34 -0.35
N PRO A 492 42.93 -5.21 -1.01
CA PRO A 492 42.43 -4.03 -0.32
C PRO A 492 41.29 -4.36 0.64
N PHE A 493 41.26 -3.77 1.84
CA PHE A 493 40.25 -4.12 2.84
C PHE A 493 39.61 -2.91 3.51
N LEU A 494 38.41 -3.13 4.02
CA LEU A 494 37.73 -2.25 4.96
C LEU A 494 37.10 -3.09 6.07
N THR A 495 37.43 -2.78 7.32
CA THR A 495 36.96 -3.52 8.49
C THR A 495 36.69 -2.62 9.69
N LEU A 496 36.15 -3.21 10.76
CA LEU A 496 35.83 -2.56 12.03
C LEU A 496 36.52 -3.27 13.20
N ARG A 497 37.42 -2.59 13.91
CA ARG A 497 38.15 -3.15 15.05
C ARG A 497 37.23 -3.63 16.18
N GLY A 498 37.56 -4.77 16.79
CA GLY A 498 36.85 -5.34 17.94
C GLY A 498 35.58 -6.12 17.59
N ARG A 499 34.61 -6.22 18.50
CA ARG A 499 33.46 -7.16 18.38
C ARG A 499 32.33 -6.72 17.46
N ARG A 500 32.14 -5.41 17.26
CA ARG A 500 31.03 -4.86 16.47
C ARG A 500 31.21 -5.17 14.99
N GLY A 501 30.11 -5.28 14.27
CA GLY A 501 30.07 -5.63 12.85
C GLY A 501 28.63 -5.90 12.46
N GLY A 502 28.43 -6.78 11.50
CA GLY A 502 27.12 -7.32 11.18
C GLY A 502 26.79 -7.20 9.71
N SER A 503 25.80 -7.98 9.28
CA SER A 503 25.34 -7.99 7.89
C SER A 503 24.85 -6.63 7.41
N ALA A 504 24.24 -5.83 8.30
CA ALA A 504 23.82 -4.45 8.00
C ALA A 504 25.02 -3.54 7.64
N MET A 505 26.15 -3.68 8.34
CA MET A 505 27.36 -2.91 8.05
C MET A 505 28.02 -3.39 6.75
N ALA A 506 28.19 -4.70 6.57
CA ALA A 506 28.81 -5.25 5.36
C ALA A 506 28.04 -4.85 4.09
N SER A 507 26.71 -4.99 4.11
CA SER A 507 25.87 -4.58 2.97
C SER A 507 25.82 -3.06 2.79
N ALA A 508 25.83 -2.27 3.88
CA ALA A 508 25.94 -0.82 3.80
C ALA A 508 27.25 -0.37 3.13
N ALA A 509 28.38 -1.03 3.41
CA ALA A 509 29.64 -0.74 2.74
C ALA A 509 29.55 -0.98 1.23
N VAL A 510 29.01 -2.12 0.80
CA VAL A 510 28.77 -2.42 -0.63
C VAL A 510 27.88 -1.35 -1.25
N ASN A 511 26.75 -1.02 -0.62
CA ASN A 511 25.79 -0.04 -1.12
C ASN A 511 26.37 1.38 -1.25
N ALA A 512 27.24 1.79 -0.32
CA ALA A 512 27.89 3.09 -0.38
C ALA A 512 28.86 3.16 -1.58
N ILE A 513 29.67 2.13 -1.76
CA ILE A 513 30.66 2.03 -2.84
C ILE A 513 29.98 1.95 -4.22
N ALA A 514 28.86 1.23 -4.31
CA ALA A 514 28.09 1.09 -5.54
C ALA A 514 27.33 2.35 -5.98
N LYS A 515 27.10 3.30 -5.06
CA LYS A 515 26.28 4.48 -5.32
C LYS A 515 26.77 5.27 -6.54
N GLY A 516 25.88 5.48 -7.52
CA GLY A 516 26.16 6.23 -8.75
C GLY A 516 26.89 5.42 -9.83
N LEU A 517 26.87 4.08 -9.74
CA LEU A 517 27.31 3.17 -10.81
C LEU A 517 26.15 2.63 -11.68
N SER A 518 24.91 2.76 -11.20
CA SER A 518 23.67 2.31 -11.85
C SER A 518 23.12 3.28 -12.89
#